data_AF-A0AAN8FHX3-F1
#
_entry.id   AF-A0AAN8FHX3-F1
#
_cell.length_a   1.000
_cell.length_b   1.000
_cell.length_c   1.000
_cell.angle_alpha   90.00
_cell.angle_beta   90.00
_cell.angle_gamma   90.00
#
_symmetry.space_group_name_H-M   'P 1'
#
loop_
_entity.id
_entity.type
_entity.pdbx_description
1 polymer ?
#
loop_
_entity_poly.entity_id
_entity_poly.type
_entity_poly.pdbx_seq_one_letter_code
_entity_poly.pdbx_strand_id
1 'polypeptide(L)'
;MSFSVWTNYRLKLQGPCEMDLTRFPFDNVTCSLTFESFNYNTDEVQMSWTPSGVSKMRDKMELADYELVDIKNVRNVEPYPAGYWHELTMMFHFKRRAGWYILQAYLPTYLTICICEFF
;
A
#
# COMPACT_ATOMS: atom_id res chain seq x y z
N MET A 1 -1.92 35.07 19.94
CA MET A 1 -0.57 34.53 19.67
C MET A 1 -0.73 33.03 19.43
N SER A 2 -0.75 32.59 18.17
CA SER A 2 -0.86 31.17 17.81
C SER A 2 0.53 30.59 17.66
N PHE A 3 0.91 29.66 18.54
CA PHE A 3 2.18 28.94 18.47
C PHE A 3 1.98 27.63 17.69
N SER A 4 2.82 27.38 16.69
CA SER A 4 2.80 26.14 15.91
C SER A 4 3.96 25.24 16.33
N VAL A 5 3.68 23.96 16.54
CA VAL A 5 4.68 22.94 16.89
C VAL A 5 4.83 21.98 15.72
N TRP A 6 6.08 21.68 15.35
CA TRP A 6 6.41 20.73 14.28
C TRP A 6 7.07 19.50 14.87
N THR A 7 6.56 18.31 14.55
CA THR A 7 7.12 17.03 15.00
C THR A 7 7.44 16.14 13.81
N ASN A 8 8.52 15.36 13.90
CA ASN A 8 8.91 14.39 12.89
C ASN A 8 9.38 13.11 13.57
N TYR A 9 8.81 11.97 13.15
CA TYR A 9 9.16 10.66 13.67
C TYR A 9 9.49 9.72 12.52
N ARG A 10 10.53 8.89 12.70
CA ARG A 10 10.87 7.81 11.78
C ARG A 10 10.29 6.51 12.32
N LEU A 11 9.28 5.97 11.64
CA LEU A 11 8.59 4.74 12.03
C LEU A 11 8.91 3.61 11.06
N LYS A 12 9.00 2.38 11.57
CA LYS A 12 8.96 1.15 10.79
C LYS A 12 7.67 0.44 11.14
N LEU A 13 6.77 0.33 10.17
CA LEU A 13 5.43 -0.20 10.37
C LEU A 13 5.28 -1.51 9.59
N GLN A 14 4.52 -2.43 10.16
CA GLN A 14 4.11 -3.66 9.52
C GLN A 14 2.59 -3.76 9.70
N GLY A 15 1.87 -3.62 8.60
CA GLY A 15 0.41 -3.71 8.56
C GLY A 15 -0.05 -4.96 7.81
N PRO A 16 -1.32 -5.37 8.00
CA PRO A 16 -1.93 -6.40 7.19
C PRO A 16 -2.07 -5.94 5.73
N CYS A 17 -1.87 -6.85 4.78
CA CYS A 17 -2.20 -6.62 3.38
C CYS A 17 -2.80 -7.89 2.79
N GLU A 18 -4.05 -7.79 2.34
CA GLU A 18 -4.74 -8.89 1.68
C GLU A 18 -4.30 -8.96 0.22
N MET A 19 -3.92 -10.17 -0.21
CA MET A 19 -3.42 -10.41 -1.56
C MET A 19 -4.31 -11.43 -2.25
N ASP A 20 -4.93 -11.02 -3.35
CA ASP A 20 -5.61 -11.92 -4.28
C ASP A 20 -4.61 -12.43 -5.32
N LEU A 21 -4.31 -13.73 -5.26
CA LEU A 21 -3.33 -14.40 -6.11
C LEU A 21 -3.97 -15.17 -7.28
N THR A 22 -5.27 -14.99 -7.54
CA THR A 22 -5.99 -15.68 -8.63
C THR A 22 -5.38 -15.45 -10.01
N ARG A 23 -4.74 -14.29 -10.23
CA ARG A 23 -4.10 -13.90 -11.50
C ARG A 23 -2.59 -13.90 -11.46
N PHE A 24 -2.00 -14.62 -10.52
CA PHE A 24 -0.55 -14.68 -10.40
C PHE A 24 0.11 -15.18 -11.72
N PRO A 25 1.21 -14.56 -12.21
CA PRO A 25 2.00 -13.45 -11.64
C PRO A 25 1.62 -12.06 -12.17
N PHE A 26 0.46 -11.90 -12.82
CA PHE A 26 -0.03 -10.66 -13.42
C PHE A 26 -1.04 -9.91 -12.53
N ASP A 27 -0.92 -10.11 -11.23
CA ASP A 27 -1.75 -9.52 -10.19
C ASP A 27 -1.33 -8.10 -9.82
N ASN A 28 -2.32 -7.34 -9.35
CA ASN A 28 -2.12 -6.04 -8.71
C ASN A 28 -2.56 -6.16 -7.26
N VAL A 29 -1.77 -5.59 -6.34
CA VAL A 29 -2.01 -5.67 -4.90
C VAL A 29 -2.24 -4.27 -4.38
N THR A 30 -3.26 -4.10 -3.52
CA THR A 30 -3.51 -2.83 -2.83
C THR A 30 -3.38 -3.07 -1.33
N CYS A 31 -2.43 -2.37 -0.70
CA CYS A 31 -2.24 -2.44 0.74
C CYS A 31 -2.65 -1.11 1.39
N SER A 32 -3.28 -1.15 2.56
CA SER A 32 -3.68 0.04 3.30
C SER A 32 -3.01 0.13 4.67
N LEU A 33 -2.62 1.34 5.08
CA LEU A 33 -2.17 1.65 6.43
C LEU A 33 -3.05 2.76 7.00
N THR A 34 -3.76 2.47 8.08
CA THR A 34 -4.67 3.41 8.74
C THR A 34 -4.05 3.92 10.03
N PHE A 35 -4.07 5.23 10.21
CA PHE A 35 -3.65 5.91 11.43
C PHE A 35 -4.84 6.58 12.09
N GLU A 36 -4.92 6.43 13.40
CA GLU A 36 -6.00 6.95 14.22
C GLU A 36 -5.46 7.35 15.60
N SER A 37 -6.11 8.32 16.24
CA SER A 37 -5.86 8.64 17.65
C SER A 37 -6.47 7.58 18.56
N PHE A 38 -5.64 7.00 19.45
CA PHE A 38 -6.10 5.90 20.31
C PHE A 38 -7.17 6.32 21.35
N ASN A 39 -7.02 7.48 21.99
CA ASN A 39 -7.91 7.92 23.08
C ASN A 39 -8.74 9.16 22.76
N TYR A 40 -8.32 9.96 21.78
CA TYR A 40 -8.90 11.28 21.52
C TYR A 40 -9.88 11.19 20.35
N ASN A 41 -11.11 11.62 20.57
CA ASN A 41 -12.16 11.63 19.54
C ASN A 41 -12.01 12.86 18.62
N THR A 42 -12.93 13.00 17.66
CA THR A 42 -12.95 14.16 16.76
C THR A 42 -13.11 15.50 17.45
N ASP A 43 -13.80 15.55 18.60
CA ASP A 43 -14.10 16.81 19.29
C ASP A 43 -12.87 17.37 20.01
N GLU A 44 -11.95 16.50 20.43
CA GLU A 44 -10.69 16.87 21.08
C GLU A 44 -9.56 17.07 20.06
N VAL A 45 -9.43 16.17 19.08
CA VAL A 45 -8.33 16.20 18.10
C VAL A 45 -8.86 16.01 16.68
N GLN A 46 -8.59 17.00 15.83
CA GLN A 46 -8.89 16.96 14.40
C GLN A 46 -7.64 16.58 13.61
N MET A 47 -7.66 15.40 12.99
CA MET A 47 -6.56 14.90 12.15
C MET A 47 -6.85 15.19 10.67
N SER A 48 -5.86 15.70 9.96
CA SER A 48 -5.95 15.98 8.52
C SER A 48 -4.62 15.77 7.81
N TRP A 49 -4.68 15.31 6.56
CA TRP A 49 -3.51 15.27 5.69
C TRP A 49 -3.01 16.67 5.36
N THR A 50 -1.69 16.80 5.23
CA THR A 50 -1.09 18.01 4.63
C THR A 50 -1.44 18.08 3.15
N PRO A 51 -1.39 19.26 2.50
CA PRO A 51 -1.73 19.39 1.08
C PRO A 51 -0.87 18.50 0.15
N SER A 52 0.39 18.27 0.52
CA SER A 52 1.27 17.34 -0.19
C SER A 52 1.03 15.88 0.18
N GLY A 53 0.35 15.62 1.30
CA GLY A 53 0.10 14.29 1.86
C GLY A 53 1.36 13.45 1.88
N VAL A 54 1.23 12.23 1.38
CA VAL A 54 2.29 11.22 1.38
C VAL A 54 2.88 10.94 -0.02
N SER A 55 2.53 11.76 -1.01
CA SER A 55 2.93 11.54 -2.42
C SER A 55 4.45 11.52 -2.62
N LYS A 56 5.20 12.31 -1.84
CA LYS A 56 6.67 12.39 -1.89
C LYS A 56 7.38 11.09 -1.47
N MET A 57 6.68 10.11 -0.88
CA MET A 57 7.28 8.80 -0.59
C MET A 57 7.50 7.97 -1.85
N ARG A 58 6.75 8.23 -2.94
CA ARG A 58 6.82 7.46 -4.18
C ARG A 58 8.23 7.43 -4.77
N ASP A 59 8.90 8.58 -4.80
CA ASP A 59 10.20 8.76 -5.49
C ASP A 59 11.35 7.95 -4.88
N LYS A 60 11.18 7.43 -3.65
CA LYS A 60 12.22 6.68 -2.93
C LYS A 60 11.87 5.21 -2.71
N MET A 61 10.68 4.78 -3.15
CA MET A 61 10.16 3.46 -2.82
C MET A 61 10.26 2.52 -4.01
N GLU A 62 11.38 1.80 -4.08
CA GLU A 62 11.63 0.75 -5.06
C GLU A 62 11.64 -0.62 -4.38
N LEU A 63 10.83 -1.56 -4.88
CA LEU A 63 10.79 -2.93 -4.42
C LEU A 63 11.29 -3.86 -5.55
N ALA A 64 11.90 -4.98 -5.18
CA ALA A 64 12.44 -5.94 -6.15
C ALA A 64 11.36 -6.62 -6.98
N ASP A 65 10.30 -7.11 -6.33
CA ASP A 65 9.22 -7.88 -6.98
C ASP A 65 8.02 -7.04 -7.40
N TYR A 66 7.93 -5.80 -6.91
CA TYR A 66 6.78 -4.93 -7.10
C TYR A 66 7.20 -3.55 -7.57
N GLU A 67 6.35 -2.94 -8.37
CA GLU A 67 6.41 -1.55 -8.76
C GLU A 67 5.29 -0.80 -8.03
N LEU A 68 5.64 0.31 -7.36
CA LEU A 68 4.65 1.18 -6.75
C LEU A 68 4.02 2.06 -7.84
N VAL A 69 2.76 1.78 -8.15
CA VAL A 69 2.01 2.47 -9.20
C VAL A 69 1.49 3.80 -8.68
N ASP A 70 0.85 3.79 -7.52
CA ASP A 70 0.16 4.96 -6.98
C ASP A 70 0.06 4.91 -5.44
N ILE A 71 -0.04 6.07 -4.82
CA ILE A 71 -0.31 6.24 -3.38
C ILE A 71 -1.50 7.19 -3.24
N LYS A 72 -2.55 6.73 -2.56
CA LYS A 72 -3.75 7.53 -2.26
C LYS A 72 -3.85 7.80 -0.77
N ASN A 73 -4.23 9.02 -0.43
CA ASN A 73 -4.46 9.43 0.95
C ASN A 73 -5.96 9.66 1.12
N VAL A 74 -6.54 8.99 2.10
CA VAL A 74 -7.97 9.04 2.40
C VAL A 74 -8.13 9.49 3.84
N ARG A 75 -9.10 10.36 4.10
CA ARG A 75 -9.54 10.73 5.44
C ARG A 75 -10.98 10.26 5.59
N ASN A 76 -11.22 9.39 6.56
CA ASN A 76 -12.54 8.91 6.92
C ASN A 76 -12.89 9.37 8.34
N VAL A 77 -14.19 9.37 8.63
CA VAL A 77 -14.70 9.59 9.99
C VAL A 77 -15.47 8.33 10.36
N GLU A 78 -14.95 7.58 11.32
CA GLU A 78 -15.51 6.28 11.69
C GLU A 78 -16.27 6.38 13.03
N PRO A 79 -17.50 5.84 13.11
CA PRO A 79 -18.27 5.81 14.34
C PRO A 79 -17.84 4.64 15.23
N TYR A 80 -17.47 4.95 16.47
CA TYR A 80 -17.23 3.99 17.53
C TYR A 80 -18.28 4.15 18.65
N PRO A 81 -18.44 3.16 19.55
CA PRO A 81 -19.40 3.27 20.66
C PRO A 81 -19.19 4.50 21.56
N ALA A 82 -17.96 5.01 21.61
CA ALA A 82 -17.58 6.15 22.43
C ALA A 82 -17.62 7.51 21.69
N GLY A 83 -18.10 7.57 20.44
CA GLY A 83 -18.09 8.78 19.61
C GLY A 83 -17.53 8.58 18.20
N TYR A 84 -17.04 9.65 17.58
CA TYR A 84 -16.46 9.61 16.23
C TYR A 84 -14.94 9.80 16.28
N TRP A 85 -14.24 9.14 15.37
CA TRP A 85 -12.79 9.25 15.22
C TRP A 85 -12.39 9.59 13.79
N HIS A 86 -11.28 10.30 13.64
CA HIS A 86 -10.67 10.55 12.33
C HIS A 86 -9.71 9.42 11.99
N GLU A 87 -9.96 8.76 10.87
CA GLU A 87 -9.04 7.78 10.30
C GLU A 87 -8.30 8.37 9.11
N LEU A 88 -6.97 8.33 9.19
CA LEU A 88 -6.09 8.71 8.11
C LEU A 88 -5.54 7.45 7.44
N THR A 89 -6.11 7.07 6.30
CA THR A 89 -5.73 5.86 5.57
C THR A 89 -4.83 6.19 4.38
N MET A 90 -3.70 5.48 4.30
CA MET A 90 -2.78 5.50 3.16
C MET A 90 -2.97 4.22 2.35
N MET A 91 -3.33 4.33 1.08
CA MET A 91 -3.48 3.19 0.18
C MET A 91 -2.31 3.17 -0.80
N PHE A 92 -1.62 2.04 -0.84
CA PHE A 92 -0.51 1.77 -1.75
C PHE A 92 -0.98 0.80 -2.82
N HIS A 93 -0.86 1.21 -4.07
CA HIS A 93 -1.15 0.36 -5.22
C HIS A 93 0.15 -0.18 -5.81
N PHE A 94 0.33 -1.49 -5.70
CA PHE A 94 1.49 -2.21 -6.22
C PHE A 94 1.11 -3.04 -7.44
N LYS A 95 2.00 -3.08 -8.43
CA LYS A 95 1.96 -3.97 -9.58
C LYS A 95 3.10 -4.96 -9.51
N ARG A 96 2.84 -6.25 -9.67
CA ARG A 96 3.89 -7.28 -9.66
C ARG A 96 4.74 -7.22 -10.92
N ARG A 97 6.06 -7.39 -10.78
CA ARG A 97 6.99 -7.56 -11.89
C ARG A 97 7.00 -9.04 -12.31
N ALA A 98 6.23 -9.37 -13.35
CA ALA A 98 6.08 -10.75 -13.84
C ALA A 98 7.31 -11.31 -14.57
N GLY A 99 8.28 -10.46 -14.97
CA GLY A 99 9.37 -10.86 -15.86
C GLY A 99 10.20 -12.05 -15.37
N TRP A 100 10.50 -12.11 -14.07
CA TRP A 100 11.23 -13.23 -13.48
C TRP A 100 10.44 -14.55 -13.54
N TYR A 101 9.14 -14.51 -13.19
CA TYR A 101 8.25 -15.67 -13.24
C TYR A 101 8.07 -16.20 -14.67
N ILE A 102 8.01 -15.32 -15.65
CA ILE A 102 7.92 -15.71 -17.06
C ILE A 102 9.18 -16.47 -17.49
N LEU A 103 10.36 -15.93 -17.18
CA LEU A 103 11.63 -16.55 -17.57
C LEU A 103 11.88 -17.88 -16.86
N GLN A 104 11.50 -18.00 -15.59
CA GLN A 104 11.78 -19.20 -14.79
C GLN A 104 10.71 -20.28 -14.88
N ALA A 105 9.43 -19.94 -15.09
CA ALA A 105 8.35 -20.92 -15.10
C ALA A 105 7.73 -21.11 -16.49
N TYR A 106 7.33 -20.01 -17.15
CA TYR A 106 6.60 -20.09 -18.42
C TYR A 106 7.49 -20.50 -19.59
N LEU A 107 8.71 -19.96 -19.67
CA LEU A 107 9.65 -20.28 -20.74
C LEU A 107 10.07 -21.77 -20.75
N PRO A 108 10.54 -22.38 -19.65
CA PRO A 108 10.93 -23.79 -19.68
C PRO A 108 9.75 -24.72 -19.93
N THR A 109 8.57 -24.44 -19.36
CA THR A 109 7.37 -25.27 -19.60
C THR A 109 6.95 -25.25 -21.06
N TYR A 110 6.94 -24.07 -21.69
CA TYR A 110 6.65 -23.95 -23.12
C TYR A 110 7.67 -24.69 -23.99
N LEU A 111 8.97 -24.55 -23.69
CA LEU A 111 10.03 -25.28 -24.40
C LEU A 111 9.89 -26.80 -24.26
N THR A 112 9.54 -27.30 -23.08
CA THR A 112 9.29 -28.73 -22.86
C THR A 112 8.10 -29.22 -23.69
N ILE A 113 6.98 -28.48 -23.71
CA ILE A 113 5.81 -28.83 -24.52
C ILE A 113 6.18 -28.89 -26.00
N CYS A 114 6.88 -27.88 -26.52
CA CYS A 114 7.31 -27.89 -27.92
C CYS A 114 8.22 -29.08 -28.24
N ILE A 115 9.18 -29.41 -27.38
CA ILE A 115 10.05 -30.58 -27.62
C ILE A 115 9.24 -31.88 -27.62
N CYS A 116 8.28 -32.02 -26.71
CA CYS A 116 7.42 -33.20 -26.63
C CYS A 116 6.46 -33.35 -27.80
N GLU A 117 5.98 -32.27 -28.42
CA GLU A 117 5.13 -32.36 -29.62
C GLU A 117 5.91 -32.74 -30.89
N PHE A 118 7.23 -32.53 -30.90
CA PHE A 118 8.10 -32.85 -32.03
C PHE A 118 8.75 -34.24 -31.96
N PHE A 119 8.50 -35.02 -30.91
CA PHE A 119 8.96 -36.40 -30.71
C PHE A 119 7.78 -37.38 -30.68
#